data_AF-A0AAW1D625-F1
#
_entry.id   AF-A0AAW1D625-F1
#
_cell.length_a   1.000
_cell.length_b   1.000
_cell.length_c   1.000
_cell.angle_alpha   90.00
_cell.angle_beta   90.00
_cell.angle_gamma   90.00
#
_symmetry.space_group_name_H-M   'P 1'
#
loop_
_entity.id
_entity.type
_entity.pdbx_description
1 polymer ?
#
loop_
_entity_poly.entity_id
_entity_poly.type
_entity_poly.pdbx_seq_one_letter_code
_entity_poly.pdbx_strand_id
1 'polypeptide(L)'
;MSSELIGELGQVGLTIGQGPVSNNSSTTVSNSNDENSPERKRQNVNVRPYNQSSRPVNRKRFRTAWLMFDIFKDWLRPHPSPELANCIVCNRVIKAGKSELEKHAAGKRHLTMLKEMNSSGNTGAADTRYARGEVVVLHEEMVGVQEFDSAYDESGGAVSVSSGGESSYKEDYDRKFGDSNKGTTGAAGGTGGAQSVDNSEGNYTTGIYTPQQRNVGPPVQMVTKAVVMNPAPNWKATAIVNGHVTRLDLSDYVGRYLVLVFYPQDFSKICASEINALSDRSYEFRSIQTEIVACSVDSHLAHLTWSKISRADGGVNLPKIPLIADPTHTIAKAYGVLLPDKGHTLRAHFIIDKRGILRHMSVTDTLVGRGTDELFRLVKALQYVDEVEEPVPADWNQQNE
;
A
#
# COMPACT_ATOMS: atom_id res chain seq x y z
N MET A 1 -24.00 8.97 55.71
CA MET A 1 -25.03 8.06 55.16
C MET A 1 -24.55 7.68 53.76
N SER A 2 -23.49 6.91 53.53
CA SER A 2 -23.00 5.64 54.13
C SER A 2 -23.94 4.45 53.85
N SER A 3 -23.33 3.34 53.42
CA SER A 3 -23.83 1.99 53.01
C SER A 3 -24.33 1.88 51.55
N GLU A 4 -23.69 1.16 50.63
CA GLU A 4 -23.11 -0.21 50.59
C GLU A 4 -24.11 -1.38 50.55
N LEU A 5 -23.63 -2.45 49.92
CA LEU A 5 -23.92 -3.90 50.06
C LEU A 5 -24.97 -4.48 49.10
N ILE A 6 -24.56 -5.26 48.08
CA ILE A 6 -24.00 -6.65 48.09
C ILE A 6 -25.11 -7.71 48.17
N GLY A 7 -25.07 -8.64 47.21
CA GLY A 7 -25.86 -9.87 47.14
C GLY A 7 -25.12 -10.91 46.30
N GLU A 8 -24.01 -11.40 46.85
CA GLU A 8 -23.21 -12.54 46.44
C GLU A 8 -23.83 -13.89 46.88
N LEU A 9 -23.57 -14.93 46.07
CA LEU A 9 -23.08 -16.29 46.40
C LEU A 9 -23.87 -17.31 47.25
N GLY A 10 -23.77 -18.55 46.75
CA GLY A 10 -23.78 -19.82 47.50
C GLY A 10 -23.55 -20.99 46.52
N GLN A 11 -22.33 -21.40 46.16
CA GLN A 11 -21.36 -22.29 46.84
C GLN A 11 -21.48 -23.81 46.54
N VAL A 12 -20.39 -24.32 45.94
CA VAL A 12 -19.63 -25.59 46.08
C VAL A 12 -20.23 -27.00 45.95
N GLY A 13 -19.49 -27.86 45.22
CA GLY A 13 -19.49 -29.32 45.42
C GLY A 13 -18.79 -30.13 44.31
N LEU A 14 -17.51 -30.46 44.49
CA LEU A 14 -16.66 -31.39 43.71
C LEU A 14 -16.91 -32.88 44.08
N THR A 15 -16.77 -33.81 43.12
CA THR A 15 -16.26 -35.22 43.23
C THR A 15 -16.28 -35.87 41.82
N ILE A 16 -15.17 -36.18 41.13
CA ILE A 16 -14.20 -37.32 41.19
C ILE A 16 -14.78 -38.72 40.84
N GLY A 17 -14.19 -39.38 39.83
CA GLY A 17 -14.23 -40.85 39.57
C GLY A 17 -14.13 -41.20 38.07
N GLN A 18 -12.93 -41.33 37.47
CA GLN A 18 -12.18 -42.57 37.16
C GLN A 18 -12.95 -43.67 36.37
N GLY A 19 -12.33 -44.15 35.27
CA GLY A 19 -12.79 -45.22 34.35
C GLY A 19 -12.77 -46.63 34.96
N PRO A 20 -12.68 -47.78 34.21
CA PRO A 20 -11.97 -47.96 32.93
C PRO A 20 -12.58 -48.99 31.91
N VAL A 21 -11.96 -49.13 30.70
CA VAL A 21 -11.55 -50.38 29.95
C VAL A 21 -12.64 -51.44 29.62
N SER A 22 -12.78 -52.14 28.47
CA SER A 22 -11.87 -52.72 27.46
C SER A 22 -12.65 -53.30 26.25
N ASN A 23 -11.95 -53.33 25.11
CA ASN A 23 -11.73 -54.44 24.14
C ASN A 23 -12.79 -55.02 23.19
N ASN A 24 -12.29 -55.10 21.93
CA ASN A 24 -12.34 -56.21 20.96
C ASN A 24 -13.65 -56.43 20.19
N SER A 25 -13.67 -56.90 18.94
CA SER A 25 -12.73 -57.01 17.82
C SER A 25 -13.51 -57.74 16.71
N SER A 26 -13.35 -57.30 15.45
CA SER A 26 -13.13 -58.18 14.30
C SER A 26 -14.10 -59.35 13.96
N THR A 27 -14.80 -59.16 12.82
CA THR A 27 -14.63 -60.00 11.60
C THR A 27 -15.56 -61.21 11.35
N THR A 28 -16.11 -61.19 10.12
CA THR A 28 -16.42 -62.29 9.17
C THR A 28 -17.72 -63.13 9.22
N VAL A 29 -18.39 -63.11 8.05
CA VAL A 29 -18.72 -64.26 7.16
C VAL A 29 -20.18 -64.75 7.06
N SER A 30 -20.66 -64.67 5.80
CA SER A 30 -21.60 -65.51 5.05
C SER A 30 -23.02 -65.78 5.57
N ASN A 31 -24.04 -65.59 4.72
CA ASN A 31 -24.49 -66.68 3.84
C ASN A 31 -25.58 -66.24 2.86
N SER A 32 -25.56 -66.95 1.73
CA SER A 32 -26.54 -67.09 0.66
C SER A 32 -27.95 -67.46 1.13
N ASN A 33 -28.97 -67.16 0.31
CA ASN A 33 -30.01 -68.11 -0.07
C ASN A 33 -30.81 -67.60 -1.29
N ASP A 34 -30.91 -68.49 -2.28
CA ASP A 34 -31.82 -68.46 -3.43
C ASP A 34 -33.26 -68.87 -3.04
N GLU A 35 -34.21 -68.46 -3.90
CA GLU A 35 -35.36 -69.25 -4.42
C GLU A 35 -36.75 -68.55 -4.42
N ASN A 36 -37.44 -68.77 -5.55
CA ASN A 36 -38.89 -68.72 -5.86
C ASN A 36 -39.59 -67.43 -6.35
N SER A 37 -39.53 -67.22 -7.69
CA SER A 37 -40.61 -67.36 -8.73
C SER A 37 -42.08 -66.93 -8.43
N PRO A 38 -42.95 -66.69 -9.45
CA PRO A 38 -42.94 -65.65 -10.50
C PRO A 38 -44.32 -64.94 -10.66
N GLU A 39 -44.42 -63.64 -11.00
CA GLU A 39 -45.63 -63.14 -11.69
C GLU A 39 -45.51 -61.77 -12.39
N ARG A 40 -45.67 -61.83 -13.72
CA ARG A 40 -46.41 -60.95 -14.64
C ARG A 40 -46.30 -59.40 -14.57
N LYS A 41 -45.89 -58.89 -15.74
CA LYS A 41 -46.47 -57.75 -16.51
C LYS A 41 -46.21 -56.34 -15.98
N ARG A 42 -45.27 -55.62 -16.61
CA ARG A 42 -45.52 -54.50 -17.55
C ARG A 42 -44.25 -53.67 -17.74
N GLN A 43 -44.04 -53.28 -19.00
CA GLN A 43 -43.36 -52.07 -19.48
C GLN A 43 -42.12 -51.62 -18.70
N ASN A 44 -40.94 -51.84 -19.29
CA ASN A 44 -39.81 -50.96 -18.99
C ASN A 44 -39.15 -50.47 -20.27
N VAL A 45 -39.11 -49.15 -20.35
CA VAL A 45 -38.46 -48.33 -21.37
C VAL A 45 -37.00 -48.78 -21.48
N ASN A 46 -36.52 -48.87 -22.71
CA ASN A 46 -35.13 -49.21 -23.01
C ASN A 46 -34.23 -48.04 -22.54
N VAL A 47 -33.86 -48.03 -21.27
CA VAL A 47 -32.87 -47.11 -20.71
C VAL A 47 -31.52 -47.56 -21.25
N ARG A 48 -31.02 -46.85 -22.26
CA ARG A 48 -29.62 -46.95 -22.68
C ARG A 48 -28.74 -46.67 -21.45
N PRO A 49 -27.72 -47.48 -21.17
CA PRO A 49 -26.81 -47.20 -20.07
C PRO A 49 -26.16 -45.83 -20.33
N TYR A 50 -26.32 -44.92 -19.37
CA TYR A 50 -25.68 -43.62 -19.37
C TYR A 50 -24.17 -43.85 -19.33
N ASN A 51 -23.54 -43.75 -20.50
CA ASN A 51 -22.10 -43.77 -20.65
C ASN A 51 -21.55 -42.54 -19.90
N GLN A 52 -21.18 -42.72 -18.64
CA GLN A 52 -20.37 -41.77 -17.88
C GLN A 52 -18.95 -41.80 -18.45
N SER A 53 -18.79 -41.22 -19.63
CA SER A 53 -17.49 -40.75 -20.12
C SER A 53 -17.62 -39.30 -20.57
N SER A 54 -18.06 -38.44 -19.65
CA SER A 54 -17.75 -37.02 -19.76
C SER A 54 -16.25 -36.88 -19.54
N ARG A 55 -15.49 -36.99 -20.65
CA ARG A 55 -14.10 -36.54 -20.72
C ARG A 55 -14.04 -35.15 -20.09
N PRO A 56 -13.08 -34.84 -19.21
CA PRO A 56 -12.98 -33.50 -18.63
C PRO A 56 -12.87 -32.52 -19.81
N VAL A 57 -13.86 -31.64 -19.95
CA VAL A 57 -13.80 -30.57 -20.95
C VAL A 57 -12.57 -29.77 -20.60
N ASN A 58 -11.51 -29.88 -21.40
CA ASN A 58 -10.29 -29.12 -21.20
C ASN A 58 -10.60 -27.65 -21.53
N ARG A 59 -11.14 -26.93 -20.54
CA ARG A 59 -11.54 -25.54 -20.69
C ARG A 59 -10.27 -24.72 -20.83
N LYS A 60 -10.05 -24.18 -22.03
CA LYS A 60 -8.89 -23.32 -22.34
C LYS A 60 -8.91 -22.13 -21.38
N ARG A 61 -7.86 -21.99 -20.58
CA ARG A 61 -7.68 -20.90 -19.63
C ARG A 61 -6.82 -19.80 -20.23
N PHE A 62 -7.06 -18.57 -19.77
CA PHE A 62 -6.24 -17.42 -20.07
C PHE A 62 -4.80 -17.66 -19.64
N ARG A 63 -3.84 -17.30 -20.50
CA ARG A 63 -2.41 -17.37 -20.19
C ARG A 63 -1.82 -15.97 -20.22
N THR A 64 -1.25 -15.53 -19.10
CA THR A 64 -0.64 -14.20 -18.97
C THR A 64 0.48 -13.97 -20.00
N ALA A 65 1.21 -15.02 -20.38
CA ALA A 65 2.22 -14.96 -21.44
C ALA A 65 1.69 -14.42 -22.79
N TRP A 66 0.38 -14.52 -23.06
CA TRP A 66 -0.21 -13.97 -24.27
C TRP A 66 -0.16 -12.45 -24.32
N LEU A 67 -0.09 -11.77 -23.17
CA LEU A 67 0.08 -10.31 -23.10
C LEU A 67 1.42 -9.83 -23.67
N MET A 68 2.38 -10.74 -23.88
CA MET A 68 3.68 -10.42 -24.47
C MET A 68 3.69 -10.58 -26.00
N PHE A 69 2.65 -11.18 -26.59
CA PHE A 69 2.58 -11.29 -28.05
C PHE A 69 2.06 -9.99 -28.66
N ASP A 70 2.73 -9.53 -29.72
CA ASP A 70 2.40 -8.27 -30.41
C ASP A 70 0.95 -8.20 -30.87
N ILE A 71 0.35 -9.34 -31.23
CA ILE A 71 -1.04 -9.43 -31.66
C ILE A 71 -2.07 -9.19 -30.54
N PHE A 72 -1.66 -9.23 -29.26
CA PHE A 72 -2.54 -9.18 -28.10
C PHE A 72 -2.20 -8.06 -27.10
N LYS A 73 -0.93 -7.66 -27.00
CA LYS A 73 -0.40 -6.78 -25.95
C LYS A 73 -1.16 -5.45 -25.78
N ASP A 74 -1.60 -4.87 -26.90
CA ASP A 74 -2.17 -3.52 -26.90
C ASP A 74 -3.63 -3.47 -26.42
N TRP A 75 -4.38 -4.57 -26.52
CA TRP A 75 -5.83 -4.56 -26.29
C TRP A 75 -6.36 -5.63 -25.34
N LEU A 76 -5.61 -6.71 -25.10
CA LEU A 76 -6.04 -7.84 -24.29
C LEU A 76 -5.79 -7.57 -22.80
N ARG A 77 -6.76 -7.88 -21.94
CA ARG A 77 -6.66 -7.80 -20.48
C ARG A 77 -7.22 -9.08 -19.84
N PRO A 78 -6.70 -9.49 -18.68
CA PRO A 78 -7.27 -10.62 -17.94
C PRO A 78 -8.70 -10.29 -17.47
N HIS A 79 -9.51 -11.34 -17.28
CA HIS A 79 -10.84 -11.26 -16.65
C HIS A 79 -10.80 -12.11 -15.36
N PRO A 80 -11.58 -11.78 -14.31
CA PRO A 80 -11.61 -12.55 -13.05
C PRO A 80 -11.89 -14.04 -13.24
N SER A 81 -12.77 -14.38 -14.17
CA SER A 81 -13.00 -15.77 -14.58
C SER A 81 -11.86 -16.23 -15.52
N PRO A 82 -11.15 -17.32 -15.20
CA PRO A 82 -9.96 -17.77 -15.94
C PRO A 82 -10.26 -18.29 -17.36
N GLU A 83 -11.53 -18.51 -17.68
CA GLU A 83 -12.01 -18.93 -19.00
C GLU A 83 -12.33 -17.74 -19.93
N LEU A 84 -12.18 -16.51 -19.43
CA LEU A 84 -12.57 -15.28 -20.10
C LEU A 84 -11.40 -14.29 -20.15
N ALA A 85 -11.49 -13.33 -21.08
CA ALA A 85 -10.55 -12.24 -21.26
C ALA A 85 -11.31 -10.98 -21.68
N ASN A 86 -10.76 -9.81 -21.38
CA ASN A 86 -11.34 -8.51 -21.71
C ASN A 86 -10.61 -7.89 -22.90
N CYS A 87 -11.36 -7.36 -23.87
CA CYS A 87 -10.83 -6.49 -24.90
C CYS A 87 -11.19 -5.04 -24.58
N ILE A 88 -10.18 -4.18 -24.38
CA ILE A 88 -10.39 -2.76 -24.06
C ILE A 88 -10.85 -1.94 -25.27
N VAL A 89 -10.44 -2.35 -26.48
CA VAL A 89 -10.79 -1.67 -27.74
C VAL A 89 -12.29 -1.82 -28.05
N CYS A 90 -12.83 -3.01 -27.82
CA CYS A 90 -14.22 -3.34 -28.12
C CYS A 90 -15.15 -3.30 -26.89
N ASN A 91 -14.59 -3.11 -25.70
CA ASN A 91 -15.23 -3.30 -24.40
C ASN A 91 -16.07 -4.59 -24.32
N ARG A 92 -15.44 -5.73 -24.62
CA ARG A 92 -16.10 -7.05 -24.70
C ARG A 92 -15.35 -8.12 -23.94
N VAL A 93 -16.11 -9.00 -23.28
CA VAL A 93 -15.62 -10.25 -22.68
C VAL A 93 -15.59 -11.36 -23.73
N ILE A 94 -14.44 -12.02 -23.89
CA ILE A 94 -14.14 -13.04 -24.91
C ILE A 94 -13.69 -14.32 -24.22
N LYS A 95 -13.95 -15.49 -24.80
CA LYS A 95 -13.41 -16.76 -24.29
C LYS A 95 -11.88 -16.78 -24.38
N ALA A 96 -11.22 -17.20 -23.31
CA ALA A 96 -9.77 -17.18 -23.14
C ALA A 96 -9.03 -18.32 -23.86
N GLY A 97 -9.43 -18.64 -25.10
CA GLY A 97 -8.69 -19.55 -25.96
C GLY A 97 -7.91 -18.78 -27.03
N LYS A 98 -6.67 -19.18 -27.30
CA LYS A 98 -5.78 -18.47 -28.26
C LYS A 98 -6.46 -18.25 -29.62
N SER A 99 -7.07 -19.28 -30.18
CA SER A 99 -7.77 -19.20 -31.48
C SER A 99 -8.99 -18.27 -31.43
N GLU A 100 -9.68 -18.21 -30.30
CA GLU A 100 -10.84 -17.35 -30.07
C GLU A 100 -10.42 -15.88 -29.95
N LEU A 101 -9.26 -15.61 -29.35
CA LEU A 101 -8.64 -14.28 -29.29
C LEU A 101 -8.09 -13.82 -30.64
N GLU A 102 -7.43 -14.70 -31.40
CA GLU A 102 -6.96 -14.41 -32.77
C GLU A 102 -8.14 -14.08 -33.70
N LYS A 103 -9.23 -14.85 -33.62
CA LYS A 103 -10.47 -14.57 -34.35
C LYS A 103 -11.09 -13.23 -33.95
N HIS A 104 -11.01 -12.86 -32.67
CA HIS A 104 -11.47 -11.55 -32.22
C HIS A 104 -10.62 -10.42 -32.80
N ALA A 105 -9.28 -10.56 -32.73
CA ALA A 105 -8.32 -9.58 -33.24
C ALA A 105 -8.51 -9.31 -34.74
N ALA A 106 -8.77 -10.36 -35.52
CA ALA A 106 -9.05 -10.27 -36.96
C ALA A 106 -10.48 -9.77 -37.29
N GLY A 107 -11.33 -9.55 -36.29
CA GLY A 107 -12.72 -9.14 -36.49
C GLY A 107 -12.84 -7.71 -37.02
N LYS A 108 -13.69 -7.50 -38.02
CA LYS A 108 -13.91 -6.18 -38.66
C LYS A 108 -14.21 -5.06 -37.65
N ARG A 109 -15.06 -5.34 -36.66
CA ARG A 109 -15.37 -4.40 -35.57
C ARG A 109 -14.16 -4.04 -34.73
N HIS A 110 -13.33 -5.03 -34.37
CA HIS A 110 -12.13 -4.80 -33.59
C HIS A 110 -11.12 -3.96 -34.37
N LEU A 111 -10.86 -4.30 -35.64
CA LEU A 111 -9.94 -3.55 -36.49
C LEU A 111 -10.39 -2.11 -36.75
N THR A 112 -11.70 -1.87 -36.93
CA THR A 112 -12.23 -0.51 -37.08
C THR A 112 -12.02 0.31 -35.81
N MET A 113 -12.42 -0.23 -34.65
CA MET A 113 -12.26 0.49 -33.37
C MET A 113 -10.79 0.66 -32.98
N LEU A 114 -9.90 -0.29 -33.32
CA LEU A 114 -8.46 -0.17 -33.10
C LEU A 114 -7.85 0.95 -33.97
N LYS A 115 -8.28 1.05 -35.23
CA LYS A 115 -7.86 2.15 -36.12
C LYS A 115 -8.38 3.50 -35.62
N GLU A 116 -9.63 3.56 -35.17
CA GLU A 116 -10.20 4.78 -34.58
C GLU A 116 -9.43 5.18 -33.32
N MET A 117 -9.19 4.25 -32.40
CA MET A 117 -8.42 4.49 -31.16
C MET A 117 -7.00 4.99 -31.43
N ASN A 118 -6.35 4.49 -32.48
CA ASN A 118 -5.02 4.95 -32.90
C ASN A 118 -5.05 6.26 -33.70
N SER A 119 -6.17 6.60 -34.35
CA SER A 119 -6.34 7.83 -35.15
C SER A 119 -6.86 9.00 -34.31
N SER A 120 -7.55 8.74 -33.19
CA SER A 120 -8.04 9.73 -32.23
C SER A 120 -7.00 10.12 -31.19
N GLY A 121 -5.72 10.16 -31.59
CA GLY A 121 -4.75 10.99 -30.88
C GLY A 121 -5.21 12.44 -30.98
N ASN A 122 -5.82 12.95 -29.91
CA ASN A 122 -6.35 14.30 -29.71
C ASN A 122 -7.87 14.48 -29.98
N THR A 123 -8.71 14.17 -28.99
CA THR A 123 -9.75 15.04 -28.37
C THR A 123 -10.61 14.18 -27.44
N GLY A 124 -10.76 14.59 -26.18
CA GLY A 124 -11.46 13.80 -25.16
C GLY A 124 -12.98 13.72 -25.33
N ALA A 125 -13.56 12.59 -24.93
CA ALA A 125 -14.72 12.48 -24.03
C ALA A 125 -15.17 11.00 -23.95
N ALA A 126 -15.24 10.51 -22.72
CA ALA A 126 -16.08 9.43 -22.15
C ALA A 126 -16.56 8.26 -23.05
N ASP A 127 -16.31 7.02 -22.62
CA ASP A 127 -17.37 6.25 -21.93
C ASP A 127 -16.81 5.02 -21.21
N THR A 128 -17.37 4.80 -20.04
CA THR A 128 -17.08 3.78 -19.03
C THR A 128 -17.33 2.33 -19.49
N ARG A 129 -16.57 1.37 -18.94
CA ARG A 129 -17.09 0.19 -18.18
C ARG A 129 -16.02 -0.89 -17.92
N TYR A 130 -15.98 -1.36 -16.67
CA TYR A 130 -15.34 -2.59 -16.12
C TYR A 130 -13.80 -2.69 -16.19
N ALA A 131 -13.05 -2.51 -15.10
CA ALA A 131 -13.01 -3.24 -13.82
C ALA A 131 -12.65 -4.74 -13.93
N ARG A 132 -11.48 -5.07 -13.38
CA ARG A 132 -11.11 -6.21 -12.50
C ARG A 132 -9.94 -7.10 -12.96
N GLY A 133 -9.06 -7.40 -12.00
CA GLY A 133 -7.94 -8.34 -12.03
C GLY A 133 -6.71 -7.70 -11.37
N GLU A 134 -6.55 -7.72 -10.04
CA GLU A 134 -6.01 -8.85 -9.25
C GLU A 134 -4.81 -9.55 -9.90
N VAL A 135 -3.65 -9.35 -9.29
CA VAL A 135 -2.35 -9.96 -9.60
C VAL A 135 -2.15 -11.13 -8.65
N VAL A 136 -2.05 -12.32 -9.22
CA VAL A 136 -1.64 -13.55 -8.52
C VAL A 136 -0.12 -13.55 -8.39
N VAL A 137 0.33 -13.74 -7.15
CA VAL A 137 1.71 -14.02 -6.73
C VAL A 137 2.26 -15.23 -7.49
N LEU A 138 3.47 -15.13 -8.03
CA LEU A 138 4.26 -16.31 -8.38
C LEU A 138 5.66 -16.25 -7.79
N HIS A 139 6.01 -17.42 -7.28
CA HIS A 139 7.17 -17.85 -6.53
C HIS A 139 8.49 -17.69 -7.29
N GLU A 140 9.56 -17.47 -6.54
CA GLU A 140 10.95 -17.61 -6.99
C GLU A 140 11.24 -19.03 -7.48
N GLU A 141 11.89 -19.13 -8.64
CA GLU A 141 12.84 -20.20 -8.94
C GLU A 141 14.08 -19.62 -9.64
N MET A 142 15.22 -20.08 -9.18
CA MET A 142 16.58 -19.71 -9.57
C MET A 142 16.88 -20.03 -11.04
N VAL A 143 17.55 -19.13 -11.76
CA VAL A 143 18.45 -19.51 -12.85
C VAL A 143 19.65 -18.56 -12.93
N GLY A 144 20.84 -19.12 -12.66
CA GLY A 144 22.01 -18.99 -13.52
C GLY A 144 22.68 -17.63 -13.68
N VAL A 145 23.77 -17.46 -12.92
CA VAL A 145 24.89 -16.57 -13.26
C VAL A 145 25.39 -16.90 -14.66
N GLN A 146 25.42 -15.91 -15.56
CA GLN A 146 26.37 -15.88 -16.66
C GLN A 146 27.01 -14.49 -16.74
N GLU A 147 28.32 -14.50 -16.49
CA GLU A 147 29.25 -13.41 -16.70
C GLU A 147 29.14 -12.88 -18.14
N PHE A 148 29.20 -11.55 -18.27
CA PHE A 148 29.52 -10.92 -19.54
C PHE A 148 30.54 -9.82 -19.28
N ASP A 149 31.80 -10.18 -19.42
CA ASP A 149 32.91 -9.25 -19.61
C ASP A 149 32.82 -8.66 -21.03
N SER A 150 32.87 -7.33 -21.13
CA SER A 150 33.59 -6.65 -22.22
C SER A 150 33.72 -5.16 -21.94
N ALA A 151 34.95 -4.80 -21.54
CA ALA A 151 35.78 -3.75 -22.09
C ALA A 151 35.08 -2.47 -22.59
N TYR A 152 35.20 -1.41 -21.80
CA TYR A 152 35.36 -0.06 -22.34
C TYR A 152 36.66 0.55 -21.81
N ASP A 153 37.40 1.09 -22.76
CA ASP A 153 38.81 1.45 -22.74
C ASP A 153 39.06 2.78 -22.00
N GLU A 154 40.16 2.82 -21.26
CA GLU A 154 40.67 3.97 -20.53
C GLU A 154 41.39 4.92 -21.48
N SER A 155 40.96 6.18 -21.56
CA SER A 155 41.88 7.27 -21.86
C SER A 155 41.38 8.63 -21.34
N GLY A 156 42.13 9.16 -20.36
CA GLY A 156 42.41 10.59 -20.24
C GLY A 156 41.51 11.42 -19.32
N GLY A 157 42.01 11.72 -18.12
CA GLY A 157 41.59 12.91 -17.38
C GLY A 157 41.62 12.78 -15.86
N ALA A 158 42.80 12.65 -15.26
CA ALA A 158 42.96 12.80 -13.81
C ALA A 158 42.60 14.24 -13.39
N VAL A 159 41.46 14.42 -12.72
CA VAL A 159 41.13 15.62 -11.97
C VAL A 159 41.05 15.23 -10.51
N SER A 160 42.08 15.61 -9.75
CA SER A 160 42.12 15.50 -8.30
C SER A 160 41.05 16.41 -7.69
N VAL A 161 39.94 15.84 -7.26
CA VAL A 161 38.98 16.54 -6.39
C VAL A 161 39.33 16.19 -4.95
N SER A 162 39.91 17.17 -4.28
CA SER A 162 40.13 17.19 -2.83
C SER A 162 38.83 16.91 -2.08
N SER A 163 38.85 15.90 -1.23
CA SER A 163 37.87 15.65 -0.18
C SER A 163 37.79 16.86 0.77
N GLY A 164 36.77 17.67 0.60
CA GLY A 164 36.50 18.83 1.46
C GLY A 164 35.04 19.22 1.36
N GLY A 165 34.26 18.87 2.38
CA GLY A 165 32.85 19.23 2.48
C GLY A 165 32.04 18.26 3.33
N GLU A 166 32.48 17.97 4.55
CA GLU A 166 31.56 17.39 5.54
C GLU A 166 30.47 18.42 5.85
N SER A 167 29.21 18.00 5.68
CA SER A 167 28.03 18.80 5.89
C SER A 167 27.97 19.37 7.31
N SER A 168 27.66 20.67 7.43
CA SER A 168 27.57 21.45 8.67
C SER A 168 26.50 20.98 9.68
N TYR A 169 25.89 19.82 9.46
CA TYR A 169 24.85 19.28 10.33
C TYR A 169 25.40 18.50 11.54
N LYS A 170 26.64 18.00 11.46
CA LYS A 170 27.24 17.21 12.54
C LYS A 170 27.83 18.09 13.65
N GLU A 171 28.46 19.21 13.29
CA GLU A 171 29.04 20.16 14.25
C GLU A 171 27.98 20.87 15.12
N ASP A 172 26.79 21.13 14.59
CA ASP A 172 25.70 21.79 15.32
C ASP A 172 24.95 20.84 16.29
N TYR A 173 24.99 19.53 16.04
CA TYR A 173 24.39 18.53 16.92
C TYR A 173 25.28 18.30 18.16
N ASP A 174 26.58 18.13 17.95
CA ASP A 174 27.55 17.94 19.03
C ASP A 174 27.71 19.22 19.88
N ARG A 175 27.53 20.42 19.29
CA ARG A 175 27.48 21.69 20.06
C ARG A 175 26.25 21.86 20.94
N LYS A 176 25.10 21.26 20.59
CA LYS A 176 23.85 21.42 21.36
C LYS A 176 23.60 20.32 22.37
N PHE A 177 24.17 19.12 22.18
CA PHE A 177 23.87 17.95 23.03
C PHE A 177 25.08 17.07 23.36
N GLY A 178 26.31 17.53 23.10
CA GLY A 178 27.53 16.80 23.45
C GLY A 178 27.92 16.91 24.93
N ASP A 179 28.15 15.75 25.55
CA ASP A 179 28.80 15.48 26.84
C ASP A 179 28.08 15.89 28.15
N SER A 180 27.10 15.08 28.55
CA SER A 180 26.78 14.84 29.96
C SER A 180 27.59 13.64 30.51
N ASN A 181 28.91 13.79 30.62
CA ASN A 181 29.74 12.99 31.55
C ASN A 181 31.18 13.52 31.64
N LYS A 182 31.37 14.67 32.28
CA LYS A 182 32.66 15.02 32.90
C LYS A 182 32.43 15.60 34.29
N GLY A 183 33.02 14.91 35.27
CA GLY A 183 33.01 15.29 36.66
C GLY A 183 33.67 16.66 36.89
N THR A 184 33.07 17.36 37.86
CA THR A 184 33.68 18.31 38.80
C THR A 184 35.16 18.64 38.61
N THR A 185 35.47 19.92 38.35
CA THR A 185 36.37 20.77 39.17
C THR A 185 36.39 22.21 38.63
N GLY A 186 36.33 23.22 39.53
CA GLY A 186 37.01 24.51 39.36
C GLY A 186 36.24 25.72 38.78
N ALA A 187 35.62 26.50 39.68
CA ALA A 187 35.50 27.97 39.76
C ALA A 187 35.69 28.88 38.50
N ALA A 188 34.72 29.75 38.21
CA ALA A 188 34.73 31.19 38.57
C ALA A 188 33.72 32.03 37.76
N GLY A 189 32.98 32.90 38.46
CA GLY A 189 32.49 34.18 37.94
C GLY A 189 31.01 34.29 37.55
N GLY A 190 30.20 34.91 38.40
CA GLY A 190 28.86 35.38 38.02
C GLY A 190 27.93 35.62 39.20
N THR A 191 28.00 36.82 39.77
CA THR A 191 27.25 37.30 40.94
C THR A 191 25.74 37.18 40.78
N GLY A 192 25.10 36.41 41.65
CA GLY A 192 23.66 36.40 41.91
C GLY A 192 23.43 35.95 43.35
N GLY A 193 22.90 36.85 44.19
CA GLY A 193 22.88 36.68 45.64
C GLY A 193 22.10 35.44 46.11
N ALA A 194 22.74 34.62 46.94
CA ALA A 194 22.08 33.66 47.79
C ALA A 194 22.01 34.26 49.20
N GLN A 195 20.83 34.75 49.60
CA GLN A 195 20.54 34.89 51.02
C GLN A 195 20.21 33.51 51.57
N SER A 196 20.92 33.13 52.62
CA SER A 196 20.59 31.99 53.48
C SER A 196 19.21 32.21 54.10
N VAL A 197 18.30 31.27 53.93
CA VAL A 197 17.08 31.20 54.74
C VAL A 197 17.01 29.81 55.36
N ASP A 198 17.01 29.83 56.68
CA ASP A 198 16.82 28.71 57.59
C ASP A 198 15.52 27.94 57.32
N ASN A 199 15.56 26.64 57.60
CA ASN A 199 14.40 25.76 57.55
C ASN A 199 13.38 26.12 58.64
N SER A 200 12.27 26.74 58.27
CA SER A 200 11.01 26.60 59.00
C SER A 200 9.82 26.93 58.11
N GLU A 201 8.97 25.93 57.92
CA GLU A 201 7.55 26.02 57.52
C GLU A 201 7.22 26.54 56.10
N GLY A 202 6.84 25.59 55.23
CA GLY A 202 5.85 25.71 54.16
C GLY A 202 5.93 26.90 53.18
N ASN A 203 6.50 26.68 51.99
CA ASN A 203 5.99 27.31 50.77
C ASN A 203 6.48 26.58 49.51
N TYR A 204 5.56 25.94 48.79
CA TYR A 204 5.83 25.43 47.45
C TYR A 204 5.91 26.64 46.50
N THR A 205 7.11 27.06 46.12
CA THR A 205 7.29 28.03 45.04
C THR A 205 6.90 27.38 43.72
N THR A 206 5.68 27.64 43.27
CA THR A 206 5.28 27.47 41.86
C THR A 206 6.10 28.43 41.01
N GLY A 207 7.22 27.96 40.47
CA GLY A 207 7.98 28.70 39.49
C GLY A 207 7.10 28.95 38.26
N ILE A 208 6.76 30.22 38.01
CA ILE A 208 6.08 30.61 36.77
C ILE A 208 7.11 30.47 35.65
N TYR A 209 7.06 29.36 34.92
CA TYR A 209 7.77 29.23 33.66
C TYR A 209 7.19 30.26 32.69
N THR A 210 7.94 31.34 32.46
CA THR A 210 7.66 32.27 31.36
C THR A 210 8.44 31.74 30.15
N PRO A 211 7.77 31.20 29.12
CA PRO A 211 8.47 30.79 27.91
C PRO A 211 9.12 32.04 27.33
N GLN A 212 10.44 32.02 27.19
CA GLN A 212 11.13 33.06 26.41
C GLN A 212 10.50 33.09 25.02
N GLN A 213 9.86 34.20 24.67
CA GLN A 213 9.32 34.41 23.34
C GLN A 213 10.50 34.42 22.36
N ARG A 214 10.71 33.30 21.66
CA ARG A 214 11.54 33.31 20.47
C ARG A 214 10.87 34.28 19.49
N ASN A 215 11.64 35.19 18.90
CA ASN A 215 11.17 35.99 17.77
C ASN A 215 10.85 35.04 16.61
N VAL A 216 9.63 34.53 16.58
CA VAL A 216 9.09 33.81 15.44
C VAL A 216 8.73 34.91 14.44
N GLY A 217 9.37 34.88 13.27
CA GLY A 217 8.97 35.75 12.15
C GLY A 217 7.48 35.59 11.82
N PRO A 218 6.91 36.44 10.96
CA PRO A 218 5.51 36.31 10.59
C PRO A 218 5.23 34.87 10.12
N PRO A 219 4.11 34.26 10.55
CA PRO A 219 3.81 32.88 10.19
C PRO A 219 3.77 32.75 8.67
N VAL A 220 4.49 31.78 8.13
CA VAL A 220 4.44 31.46 6.70
C VAL A 220 3.00 31.02 6.38
N GLN A 221 2.31 31.83 5.58
CA GLN A 221 0.93 31.54 5.21
C GLN A 221 0.92 30.46 4.13
N MET A 222 0.67 29.20 4.52
CA MET A 222 0.51 28.10 3.58
C MET A 222 -0.90 28.13 2.98
N VAL A 223 -0.99 28.37 1.68
CA VAL A 223 -2.25 28.28 0.93
C VAL A 223 -2.35 26.88 0.34
N THR A 224 -3.43 26.15 0.67
CA THR A 224 -3.69 24.80 0.14
C THR A 224 -4.93 24.79 -0.75
N LYS A 225 -4.91 23.97 -1.80
CA LYS A 225 -6.10 23.61 -2.58
C LYS A 225 -6.73 22.31 -2.08
N ALA A 226 -6.02 21.55 -1.24
CA ALA A 226 -6.52 20.30 -0.68
C ALA A 226 -7.46 20.59 0.49
N VAL A 227 -8.75 20.36 0.26
CA VAL A 227 -9.81 20.53 1.28
C VAL A 227 -10.65 19.27 1.30
N VAL A 228 -10.86 18.70 2.48
CA VAL A 228 -11.69 17.50 2.65
C VAL A 228 -13.12 17.79 2.16
N MET A 229 -13.77 16.78 1.57
CA MET A 229 -15.05 16.85 0.86
C MET A 229 -15.02 17.54 -0.52
N ASN A 230 -13.89 18.10 -0.94
CA ASN A 230 -13.73 18.70 -2.27
C ASN A 230 -12.92 17.78 -3.21
N PRO A 231 -12.99 18.01 -4.54
CA PRO A 231 -12.10 17.33 -5.48
C PRO A 231 -10.63 17.52 -5.08
N ALA A 232 -9.87 16.43 -5.09
CA ALA A 232 -8.44 16.48 -4.79
C ALA A 232 -7.70 17.35 -5.84
N PRO A 233 -6.68 18.14 -5.44
CA PRO A 233 -5.92 18.94 -6.40
C PRO A 233 -5.30 18.05 -7.48
N ASN A 234 -5.60 18.37 -8.75
CA ASN A 234 -5.13 17.56 -9.87
C ASN A 234 -3.61 17.60 -10.03
N TRP A 235 -3.02 16.50 -10.49
CA TRP A 235 -1.59 16.40 -10.78
C TRP A 235 -1.30 15.44 -11.93
N LYS A 236 -0.21 15.73 -12.64
CA LYS A 236 0.43 14.88 -13.65
C LYS A 236 1.92 14.89 -13.39
N ALA A 237 2.53 13.73 -13.23
CA ALA A 237 3.92 13.64 -12.80
C ALA A 237 4.66 12.52 -13.50
N THR A 238 5.98 12.71 -13.65
CA THR A 238 6.89 11.61 -13.96
C THR A 238 7.08 10.77 -12.69
N ALA A 239 7.08 9.46 -12.83
CA ALA A 239 7.16 8.52 -11.72
C ALA A 239 8.14 7.39 -12.00
N ILE A 240 8.65 6.76 -10.93
CA ILE A 240 9.33 5.47 -10.98
C ILE A 240 8.36 4.38 -10.53
N VAL A 241 8.13 3.39 -11.39
CA VAL A 241 7.30 2.22 -11.12
C VAL A 241 8.10 0.98 -11.48
N ASN A 242 8.36 0.11 -10.51
CA ASN A 242 9.16 -1.12 -10.68
C ASN A 242 10.51 -0.86 -11.38
N GLY A 243 11.19 0.23 -11.03
CA GLY A 243 12.48 0.60 -11.62
C GLY A 243 12.42 1.24 -13.02
N HIS A 244 11.21 1.51 -13.54
CA HIS A 244 11.03 2.15 -14.84
C HIS A 244 10.43 3.55 -14.72
N VAL A 245 10.89 4.46 -15.57
CA VAL A 245 10.33 5.80 -15.70
C VAL A 245 9.00 5.73 -16.44
N THR A 246 7.96 6.31 -15.87
CA THR A 246 6.63 6.42 -16.47
C THR A 246 5.99 7.78 -16.18
N ARG A 247 4.82 8.03 -16.75
CA ARG A 247 3.97 9.19 -16.40
C ARG A 247 2.69 8.69 -15.75
N LEU A 248 2.27 9.37 -14.69
CA LEU A 248 1.04 9.11 -13.96
C LEU A 248 0.22 10.40 -13.85
N ASP A 249 -1.10 10.25 -13.88
CA ASP A 249 -2.10 11.29 -13.63
C ASP A 249 -2.96 10.85 -12.44
N LEU A 250 -3.46 11.81 -11.66
CA LEU A 250 -4.51 11.55 -10.68
C LEU A 250 -5.72 10.84 -11.32
N SER A 251 -6.05 11.17 -12.58
CA SER A 251 -7.17 10.55 -13.30
C SER A 251 -7.01 9.04 -13.51
N ASP A 252 -5.77 8.52 -13.51
CA ASP A 252 -5.50 7.08 -13.66
C ASP A 252 -6.03 6.26 -12.47
N TYR A 253 -6.31 6.93 -11.35
CA TYR A 253 -6.78 6.33 -10.10
C TYR A 253 -8.29 6.49 -9.89
N VAL A 254 -9.03 7.07 -10.85
CA VAL A 254 -10.50 7.13 -10.77
C VAL A 254 -11.09 5.71 -10.78
N GLY A 255 -12.11 5.48 -9.96
CA GLY A 255 -12.74 4.16 -9.78
C GLY A 255 -12.10 3.27 -8.73
N ARG A 256 -11.04 3.73 -8.05
CA ARG A 256 -10.41 3.08 -6.89
C ARG A 256 -10.04 4.13 -5.85
N TYR A 257 -9.79 3.71 -4.62
CA TYR A 257 -9.23 4.60 -3.61
C TYR A 257 -7.75 4.85 -3.91
N LEU A 258 -7.27 6.05 -3.58
CA LEU A 258 -5.88 6.44 -3.70
C LEU A 258 -5.40 7.03 -2.38
N VAL A 259 -4.27 6.53 -1.89
CA VAL A 259 -3.51 7.17 -0.83
C VAL A 259 -2.30 7.86 -1.46
N LEU A 260 -2.32 9.19 -1.47
CA LEU A 260 -1.17 10.01 -1.89
C LEU A 260 -0.33 10.37 -0.68
N VAL A 261 0.94 9.99 -0.69
CA VAL A 261 1.86 10.04 0.45
C VAL A 261 3.01 10.99 0.13
N PHE A 262 3.14 12.11 0.84
CA PHE A 262 4.30 12.98 0.74
C PHE A 262 5.37 12.59 1.75
N TYR A 263 6.63 12.59 1.33
CA TYR A 263 7.78 12.44 2.22
C TYR A 263 8.83 13.51 1.90
N PRO A 264 9.63 13.94 2.90
CA PRO A 264 10.54 15.07 2.73
C PRO A 264 11.54 14.90 1.58
N GLN A 265 12.31 13.81 1.60
CA GLN A 265 13.44 13.63 0.69
C GLN A 265 13.90 12.16 0.60
N ASP A 266 14.42 11.77 -0.56
CA ASP A 266 15.18 10.56 -0.82
C ASP A 266 16.44 10.45 0.06
N PHE A 267 17.05 9.26 0.12
CA PHE A 267 18.31 8.99 0.84
C PHE A 267 18.29 9.32 2.34
N SER A 268 17.09 9.35 2.94
CA SER A 268 16.87 9.57 4.38
C SER A 268 16.32 8.31 5.04
N LYS A 269 16.80 7.98 6.25
CA LYS A 269 16.44 6.75 6.98
C LYS A 269 14.94 6.68 7.33
N ILE A 270 14.37 7.78 7.84
CA ILE A 270 12.94 7.80 8.22
C ILE A 270 12.07 7.66 6.97
N CYS A 271 12.40 8.39 5.89
CA CYS A 271 11.68 8.28 4.62
C CYS A 271 11.76 6.85 4.05
N ALA A 272 12.95 6.23 4.04
CA ALA A 272 13.13 4.85 3.62
C ALA A 272 12.26 3.89 4.43
N SER A 273 12.21 4.05 5.76
CA SER A 273 11.39 3.20 6.62
C SER A 273 9.89 3.29 6.29
N GLU A 274 9.37 4.50 6.03
CA GLU A 274 7.96 4.69 5.67
C GLU A 274 7.63 4.10 4.29
N ILE A 275 8.46 4.37 3.29
CA ILE A 275 8.26 3.86 1.93
C ILE A 275 8.33 2.33 1.91
N ASN A 276 9.28 1.73 2.65
CA ASN A 276 9.39 0.29 2.78
C ASN A 276 8.18 -0.31 3.48
N ALA A 277 7.72 0.27 4.59
CA ALA A 277 6.53 -0.21 5.32
C ALA A 277 5.26 -0.16 4.46
N LEU A 278 5.05 0.91 3.70
CA LEU A 278 3.91 1.03 2.77
C LEU A 278 4.05 0.10 1.56
N SER A 279 5.27 -0.04 1.03
CA SER A 279 5.57 -0.97 -0.07
C SER A 279 5.28 -2.42 0.33
N ASP A 280 5.71 -2.83 1.51
CA ASP A 280 5.55 -4.21 2.01
C ASP A 280 4.08 -4.57 2.17
N ARG A 281 3.27 -3.63 2.64
CA ARG A 281 1.83 -3.80 2.86
C ARG A 281 0.96 -3.35 1.69
N SER A 282 1.55 -2.95 0.57
CA SER A 282 0.80 -2.47 -0.61
C SER A 282 -0.23 -3.47 -1.14
N TYR A 283 -0.02 -4.77 -0.92
CA TYR A 283 -0.98 -5.81 -1.30
C TYR A 283 -2.27 -5.76 -0.46
N GLU A 284 -2.19 -5.39 0.82
CA GLU A 284 -3.36 -5.23 1.69
C GLU A 284 -4.25 -4.08 1.20
N PHE A 285 -3.64 -2.97 0.80
CA PHE A 285 -4.38 -1.85 0.21
C PHE A 285 -5.03 -2.24 -1.11
N ARG A 286 -4.30 -2.96 -1.98
CA ARG A 286 -4.84 -3.42 -3.27
C ARG A 286 -5.99 -4.41 -3.13
N SER A 287 -5.99 -5.26 -2.10
CA SER A 287 -7.10 -6.21 -1.87
C SER A 287 -8.41 -5.51 -1.53
N ILE A 288 -8.34 -4.31 -0.96
CA ILE A 288 -9.49 -3.41 -0.74
C ILE A 288 -9.58 -2.31 -1.82
N GLN A 289 -9.14 -2.59 -3.05
CA GLN A 289 -9.22 -1.65 -4.19
C GLN A 289 -8.63 -0.25 -3.91
N THR A 290 -7.50 -0.20 -3.20
CA THR A 290 -6.78 1.03 -2.89
C THR A 290 -5.35 0.97 -3.44
N GLU A 291 -4.90 2.02 -4.13
CA GLU A 291 -3.50 2.18 -4.52
C GLU A 291 -2.82 3.20 -3.60
N ILE A 292 -1.50 3.04 -3.45
CA ILE A 292 -0.64 4.00 -2.75
C ILE A 292 0.32 4.59 -3.76
N VAL A 293 0.49 5.91 -3.74
CA VAL A 293 1.48 6.65 -4.52
C VAL A 293 2.28 7.53 -3.58
N ALA A 294 3.60 7.45 -3.63
CA ALA A 294 4.48 8.30 -2.85
C ALA A 294 5.02 9.45 -3.70
N CYS A 295 5.18 10.63 -3.10
CA CYS A 295 5.60 11.88 -3.73
C CYS A 295 6.68 12.56 -2.89
N SER A 296 7.72 13.07 -3.55
CA SER A 296 8.63 14.04 -2.95
C SER A 296 9.03 15.09 -3.97
N VAL A 297 9.82 16.07 -3.53
CA VAL A 297 10.39 17.12 -4.38
C VAL A 297 11.59 16.65 -5.20
N ASP A 298 12.07 15.43 -4.98
CA ASP A 298 13.23 14.92 -5.70
C ASP A 298 12.92 14.65 -7.17
N SER A 299 13.98 14.56 -7.98
CA SER A 299 13.85 14.21 -9.40
C SER A 299 13.57 12.72 -9.59
N HIS A 300 12.95 12.35 -10.72
CA HIS A 300 12.76 10.95 -11.07
C HIS A 300 14.08 10.16 -11.21
N LEU A 301 15.19 10.83 -11.53
CA LEU A 301 16.51 10.18 -11.55
C LEU A 301 17.02 9.86 -10.14
N ALA A 302 16.77 10.74 -9.17
CA ALA A 302 17.05 10.46 -7.76
C ALA A 302 16.24 9.24 -7.29
N HIS A 303 14.93 9.22 -7.58
CA HIS A 303 14.06 8.08 -7.29
C HIS A 303 14.55 6.79 -7.94
N LEU A 304 15.00 6.84 -9.19
CA LEU A 304 15.51 5.67 -9.89
C LEU A 304 16.76 5.12 -9.20
N THR A 305 17.71 5.99 -8.84
CA THR A 305 18.91 5.59 -8.12
C THR A 305 18.57 5.04 -6.74
N TRP A 306 17.76 5.75 -5.96
CA TRP A 306 17.34 5.33 -4.62
C TRP A 306 16.58 4.00 -4.63
N SER A 307 15.78 3.75 -5.67
CA SER A 307 15.07 2.48 -5.87
C SER A 307 15.98 1.29 -6.11
N LYS A 308 17.22 1.51 -6.58
CA LYS A 308 18.19 0.43 -6.82
C LYS A 308 19.08 0.13 -5.60
N ILE A 309 19.08 1.02 -4.61
CA ILE A 309 19.87 0.84 -3.39
C ILE A 309 19.16 -0.18 -2.48
N SER A 310 19.95 -1.06 -1.87
CA SER A 310 19.45 -2.06 -0.92
C SER A 310 18.83 -1.39 0.32
N ARG A 311 17.89 -2.07 0.99
CA ARG A 311 17.30 -1.53 2.23
C ARG A 311 18.33 -1.41 3.36
N ALA A 312 19.33 -2.31 3.39
CA ALA A 312 20.41 -2.27 4.38
C ALA A 312 21.27 -1.01 4.23
N ASP A 313 21.44 -0.53 3.00
CA ASP A 313 22.22 0.67 2.68
C ASP A 313 21.37 1.96 2.67
N GLY A 314 20.15 1.93 3.22
CA GLY A 314 19.26 3.09 3.30
C GLY A 314 18.43 3.36 2.03
N GLY A 315 18.39 2.41 1.10
CA GLY A 315 17.53 2.42 -0.08
C GLY A 315 16.13 1.87 0.16
N VAL A 316 15.34 1.80 -0.92
CA VAL A 316 13.97 1.26 -0.90
C VAL A 316 13.79 -0.01 -1.73
N ASN A 317 14.85 -0.48 -2.41
CA ASN A 317 14.92 -1.72 -3.17
C ASN A 317 13.64 -2.07 -3.96
N LEU A 318 13.44 -1.38 -5.09
CA LEU A 318 12.33 -1.53 -6.02
C LEU A 318 10.97 -1.57 -5.31
N PRO A 319 10.54 -0.45 -4.71
CA PRO A 319 9.30 -0.40 -3.94
C PRO A 319 8.12 -0.75 -4.84
N LYS A 320 7.14 -1.45 -4.26
CA LYS A 320 5.91 -1.92 -4.92
C LYS A 320 4.88 -0.81 -5.12
N ILE A 321 5.21 0.43 -4.73
CA ILE A 321 4.39 1.63 -4.86
C ILE A 321 5.11 2.63 -5.77
N PRO A 322 4.40 3.38 -6.63
CA PRO A 322 5.00 4.41 -7.46
C PRO A 322 5.65 5.53 -6.64
N LEU A 323 6.78 6.05 -7.12
CA LEU A 323 7.43 7.26 -6.62
C LEU A 323 7.27 8.38 -7.65
N ILE A 324 6.38 9.34 -7.43
CA ILE A 324 6.21 10.52 -8.28
C ILE A 324 7.19 11.62 -7.90
N ALA A 325 7.81 12.22 -8.92
CA ALA A 325 8.77 13.30 -8.77
C ALA A 325 8.09 14.67 -8.92
N ASP A 326 8.27 15.55 -7.93
CA ASP A 326 7.80 16.94 -7.96
C ASP A 326 8.94 17.98 -7.80
N PRO A 327 9.94 18.01 -8.71
CA PRO A 327 11.05 18.98 -8.64
C PRO A 327 10.60 20.43 -8.82
N THR A 328 9.37 20.65 -9.32
CA THR A 328 8.77 21.99 -9.47
C THR A 328 8.05 22.47 -8.21
N HIS A 329 7.88 21.58 -7.23
CA HIS A 329 7.10 21.76 -6.02
C HIS A 329 5.63 22.12 -6.28
N THR A 330 5.12 21.86 -7.48
CA THR A 330 3.76 22.30 -7.88
C THR A 330 2.70 21.46 -7.19
N ILE A 331 2.97 20.16 -7.04
CA ILE A 331 2.08 19.21 -6.36
C ILE A 331 2.13 19.47 -4.85
N ALA A 332 3.33 19.56 -4.27
CA ALA A 332 3.52 19.86 -2.85
C ALA A 332 2.89 21.19 -2.42
N LYS A 333 2.96 22.24 -3.26
CA LYS A 333 2.26 23.51 -3.03
C LYS A 333 0.74 23.36 -3.13
N ALA A 334 0.24 22.66 -4.15
CA ALA A 334 -1.20 22.45 -4.33
C ALA A 334 -1.84 21.72 -3.15
N TYR A 335 -1.12 20.77 -2.55
CA TYR A 335 -1.54 20.04 -1.36
C TYR A 335 -1.18 20.74 -0.04
N GLY A 336 -0.47 21.87 -0.08
CA GLY A 336 -0.16 22.70 1.09
C GLY A 336 0.83 22.07 2.07
N VAL A 337 1.76 21.25 1.57
CA VAL A 337 2.70 20.48 2.40
C VAL A 337 4.16 20.86 2.17
N LEU A 338 4.45 21.76 1.21
CA LEU A 338 5.80 22.28 1.00
C LEU A 338 6.21 23.20 2.15
N LEU A 339 7.40 23.02 2.70
CA LEU A 339 8.08 24.01 3.54
C LEU A 339 8.95 24.90 2.64
N PRO A 340 8.52 26.14 2.30
CA PRO A 340 9.21 26.95 1.30
C PRO A 340 10.66 27.25 1.70
N ASP A 341 10.89 27.49 2.99
CA ASP A 341 12.21 27.83 3.55
C ASP A 341 13.17 26.63 3.61
N LYS A 342 12.64 25.41 3.52
CA LYS A 342 13.42 24.17 3.59
C LYS A 342 13.56 23.46 2.25
N GLY A 343 12.72 23.80 1.27
CA GLY A 343 12.74 23.21 -0.06
C GLY A 343 12.23 21.78 -0.14
N HIS A 344 11.69 21.21 0.95
CA HIS A 344 11.13 19.86 0.99
C HIS A 344 9.74 19.85 1.64
N THR A 345 9.07 18.70 1.66
CA THR A 345 7.72 18.57 2.21
C THR A 345 7.70 18.26 3.70
N LEU A 346 6.57 18.53 4.35
CA LEU A 346 6.13 17.86 5.58
C LEU A 346 5.75 16.40 5.28
N ARG A 347 5.68 15.55 6.31
CA ARG A 347 5.15 14.20 6.15
C ARG A 347 3.63 14.28 6.12
N ALA A 348 3.03 14.02 4.97
CA ALA A 348 1.59 14.13 4.82
C ALA A 348 1.01 12.98 4.03
N HIS A 349 -0.23 12.60 4.28
CA HIS A 349 -0.95 11.70 3.40
C HIS A 349 -2.39 12.16 3.18
N PHE A 350 -2.92 11.83 2.02
CA PHE A 350 -4.25 12.21 1.55
C PHE A 350 -4.97 10.96 1.07
N ILE A 351 -6.17 10.71 1.58
CA ILE A 351 -7.03 9.60 1.14
C ILE A 351 -8.07 10.18 0.19
N ILE A 352 -8.03 9.73 -1.05
CA ILE A 352 -8.87 10.19 -2.16
C ILE A 352 -9.77 9.01 -2.57
N ASP A 353 -11.07 9.24 -2.64
CA ASP A 353 -12.02 8.18 -2.98
C ASP A 353 -12.11 7.88 -4.48
N LYS A 354 -12.93 6.87 -4.81
CA LYS A 354 -13.19 6.42 -6.19
C LYS A 354 -13.71 7.51 -7.14
N ARG A 355 -14.21 8.64 -6.63
CA ARG A 355 -14.74 9.78 -7.39
C ARG A 355 -13.71 10.91 -7.52
N GLY A 356 -12.52 10.77 -6.94
CA GLY A 356 -11.50 11.82 -6.90
C GLY A 356 -11.76 12.86 -5.82
N ILE A 357 -12.61 12.59 -4.82
CA ILE A 357 -12.88 13.49 -3.71
C ILE A 357 -11.90 13.21 -2.57
N LEU A 358 -11.33 14.26 -1.99
CA LEU A 358 -10.46 14.16 -0.83
C LEU A 358 -11.30 13.87 0.42
N ARG A 359 -11.01 12.76 1.12
CA ARG A 359 -11.80 12.27 2.26
C ARG A 359 -11.09 12.41 3.59
N HIS A 360 -9.76 12.36 3.59
CA HIS A 360 -8.95 12.51 4.78
C HIS A 360 -7.59 13.09 4.42
N MET A 361 -7.03 13.90 5.32
CA MET A 361 -5.65 14.34 5.23
C MET A 361 -5.03 14.36 6.63
N SER A 362 -3.76 13.99 6.71
CA SER A 362 -2.94 14.11 7.91
C SER A 362 -1.61 14.71 7.53
N VAL A 363 -1.14 15.66 8.35
CA VAL A 363 0.13 16.36 8.17
C VAL A 363 0.89 16.31 9.49
N THR A 364 2.11 15.81 9.44
CA THR A 364 2.99 15.57 10.57
C THR A 364 4.34 16.23 10.32
N ASP A 365 5.00 16.65 11.41
CA ASP A 365 6.37 17.12 11.35
C ASP A 365 7.30 16.05 10.74
N THR A 366 8.37 16.52 10.11
CA THR A 366 9.39 15.76 9.38
C THR A 366 10.13 14.72 10.20
N LEU A 367 10.12 14.81 11.53
CA LEU A 367 10.85 13.87 12.41
C LEU A 367 9.99 12.69 12.90
N VAL A 368 8.68 12.71 12.69
CA VAL A 368 7.77 11.67 13.17
C VAL A 368 7.18 10.90 12.00
N GLY A 369 7.49 9.60 11.92
CA GLY A 369 6.94 8.72 10.88
C GLY A 369 5.44 8.46 11.07
N ARG A 370 4.76 8.11 9.97
CA ARG A 370 3.34 7.74 9.95
C ARG A 370 3.11 6.30 10.39
N GLY A 371 1.93 6.03 10.93
CA GLY A 371 1.45 4.68 11.22
C GLY A 371 0.69 4.08 10.04
N THR A 372 1.18 2.96 9.49
CA THR A 372 0.52 2.24 8.39
C THR A 372 -0.81 1.62 8.80
N ASP A 373 -0.93 1.16 10.05
CA ASP A 373 -2.16 0.56 10.57
C ASP A 373 -3.32 1.55 10.62
N GLU A 374 -3.06 2.77 11.13
CA GLU A 374 -4.09 3.80 11.19
C GLU A 374 -4.52 4.24 9.79
N LEU A 375 -3.56 4.38 8.88
CA LEU A 375 -3.86 4.67 7.48
C LEU A 375 -4.75 3.60 6.86
N PHE A 376 -4.45 2.32 7.08
CA PHE A 376 -5.26 1.20 6.58
C PHE A 376 -6.66 1.18 7.20
N ARG A 377 -6.77 1.42 8.52
CA ARG A 377 -8.04 1.51 9.25
C ARG A 377 -8.93 2.61 8.68
N LEU A 378 -8.38 3.80 8.44
CA LEU A 378 -9.10 4.94 7.87
C LEU A 378 -9.63 4.66 6.46
N VAL A 379 -8.83 4.02 5.60
CA VAL A 379 -9.28 3.62 4.25
C VAL A 379 -10.48 2.66 4.36
N LYS A 380 -10.39 1.64 5.21
CA LYS A 380 -11.49 0.70 5.42
C LYS A 380 -12.75 1.37 5.95
N ALA A 381 -12.61 2.25 6.93
CA ALA A 381 -13.72 2.99 7.51
C ALA A 381 -14.43 3.84 6.45
N LEU A 382 -13.68 4.56 5.62
CA LEU A 382 -14.23 5.38 4.53
C LEU A 382 -14.93 4.52 3.47
N GLN A 383 -14.38 3.37 3.12
CA GLN A 383 -15.01 2.43 2.19
C GLN A 383 -16.29 1.83 2.75
N TYR A 384 -16.30 1.47 4.03
CA TYR A 384 -17.49 0.97 4.70
C TYR A 384 -18.61 2.01 4.69
N VAL A 385 -18.32 3.26 5.08
CA VAL A 385 -19.28 4.37 5.03
C VAL A 385 -19.81 4.59 3.59
N ASP A 386 -18.96 4.45 2.57
CA ASP A 386 -19.38 4.54 1.16
C ASP A 386 -20.29 3.37 0.70
N GLU A 387 -20.25 2.23 1.40
CA GLU A 387 -21.04 1.04 1.09
C GLU A 387 -22.37 1.01 1.85
N VAL A 388 -22.36 1.33 3.15
CA VAL A 388 -23.54 1.26 4.02
C VAL A 388 -24.27 2.60 4.19
N GLU A 389 -23.62 3.72 3.85
CA GLU A 389 -24.14 5.09 4.04
C GLU A 389 -24.47 5.45 5.50
N GLU A 390 -23.84 4.77 6.46
CA GLU A 390 -23.99 4.99 7.91
C GLU A 390 -22.70 5.56 8.55
N PRO A 391 -22.81 6.37 9.61
CA PRO A 391 -21.65 6.89 10.31
C PRO A 391 -20.96 5.80 11.16
N VAL A 392 -19.62 5.81 11.18
CA VAL A 392 -18.82 4.93 12.04
C VAL A 392 -18.36 5.64 13.32
N PRO A 393 -18.31 4.95 14.48
CA PRO A 393 -17.87 5.53 15.75
C PRO A 393 -16.37 5.78 15.80
N ALA A 394 -15.92 6.44 16.88
CA ALA A 394 -14.50 6.51 17.23
C ALA A 394 -13.91 5.10 17.43
N ASP A 395 -12.61 4.96 17.14
CA ASP A 395 -11.87 3.70 17.26
C ASP A 395 -12.48 2.52 16.47
N TRP A 396 -13.29 2.82 15.45
CA TRP A 396 -13.90 1.81 14.60
C TRP A 396 -12.85 0.93 13.92
N ASN A 397 -13.07 -0.37 14.02
CA ASN A 397 -12.33 -1.42 13.33
C ASN A 397 -13.32 -2.50 12.91
N GLN A 398 -13.20 -2.98 11.68
CA GLN A 398 -14.05 -4.00 11.08
C GLN A 398 -14.10 -5.32 11.86
N GLN A 399 -13.15 -5.58 12.77
CA GLN A 399 -13.16 -6.75 13.66
C GLN A 399 -14.15 -6.65 14.82
N ASN A 400 -14.66 -5.45 15.13
CA ASN A 400 -15.53 -5.19 16.27
C ASN A 400 -17.04 -5.15 15.90
N GLU A 401 -17.38 -5.37 14.63
CA GLU A 401 -18.74 -5.56 14.10
C GLU A 401 -18.88 -7.01 13.60
#